data_AF-A0A8T7M9D4-F1
#
_entry.id   AF-A0A8T7M9D4-F1
#
_cell.length_a   1.000
_cell.length_b   1.000
_cell.length_c   1.000
_cell.angle_alpha   90.00
_cell.angle_beta   90.00
_cell.angle_gamma   90.00
#
_symmetry.space_group_name_H-M   'P 1'
#
loop_
_entity.id
_entity.type
_entity.pdbx_description
1 polymer ?
#
loop_
_entity_poly.entity_id
_entity_poly.type
_entity_poly.pdbx_seq_one_letter_code
_entity_poly.pdbx_strand_id
1 'polypeptide(L)'
;MNRAQQRTAEGILFTDQYQLTMAQLYFRQGLHEKKAQFDHYFRNYPDYGGHSAGFCINAGLEWLVDWMKESYFRDEDIEYLRSHTNRNGTRLFADDFLEWLRANGNFEGLTLHAIPEGRVVHPDVPLTVVTGPIGMAQVIESALLNILNYQVLIATKAARLRQAAGGRTVLEFGMRRGQGTGANAGARAALIGGADFTSNVGISHVLGYPPRGTHAHSMVQLFNALGEGELESFRAFAEVYPDDCILLVDTVNTLESGIPNAIKVFEELRRKGHKPAGIRLDSGDLAYLSIQGARMLDAAGFPDTSIVLSNELDELLIWQIQSQIVTEAPRYGVEPDKLLARLVYGVGTHLITSGGHPALGGVFKLVAVEQKGEWLPALKLSESPSKIPNPGNKQVWRLYDKRGKATADVLSLEGEELNQHEHLRLYHPADPTKYRILNVSEIEKIEPLLVEVVREGKFVYDSPSLEEMRAVRDTDLARLDEGVRRLIKPHVYHVSLTENLWQLKQRLIEETLQERYPE
;
A
#
# COMPACT_ATOMS: atom_id res chain seq x y z
N MET A 1 27.68 -2.11 -0.84
CA MET A 1 27.97 -0.71 -0.48
C MET A 1 28.38 -0.66 0.98
N ASN A 2 29.34 0.18 1.34
CA ASN A 2 29.62 0.46 2.75
C ASN A 2 28.55 1.40 3.35
N ARG A 3 28.52 1.58 4.68
CA ARG A 3 27.51 2.42 5.34
C ARG A 3 27.49 3.88 4.87
N ALA A 4 28.63 4.43 4.45
CA ALA A 4 28.68 5.80 3.95
C ALA A 4 28.02 5.91 2.58
N GLN A 5 28.38 4.99 1.67
CA GLN A 5 27.77 4.88 0.34
C GLN A 5 26.25 4.64 0.43
N GLN A 6 25.81 3.82 1.39
CA GLN A 6 24.38 3.57 1.60
C GLN A 6 23.64 4.86 2.00
N ARG A 7 24.19 5.62 2.96
CA ARG A 7 23.64 6.92 3.34
C ARG A 7 23.58 7.91 2.18
N THR A 8 24.53 7.87 1.25
CA THR A 8 24.48 8.67 0.01
C THR A 8 23.33 8.25 -0.90
N ALA A 9 23.22 6.96 -1.21
CA ALA A 9 22.22 6.49 -2.17
C ALA A 9 20.78 6.50 -1.64
N GLU A 10 20.60 6.37 -0.32
CA GLU A 10 19.29 6.28 0.33
C GLU A 10 18.89 7.59 1.04
N GLY A 11 19.79 8.57 1.16
CA GLY A 11 19.52 9.88 1.75
C GLY A 11 18.98 10.91 0.75
N ILE A 12 19.41 12.17 0.85
CA ILE A 12 18.89 13.27 0.02
C ILE A 12 19.09 13.08 -1.50
N LEU A 13 20.10 12.30 -1.89
CA LEU A 13 20.37 11.98 -3.31
C LEU A 13 19.53 10.80 -3.82
N PHE A 14 18.60 10.26 -3.02
CA PHE A 14 17.55 9.34 -3.47
C PHE A 14 16.49 10.10 -4.29
N THR A 15 16.96 10.72 -5.37
CA THR A 15 16.19 11.59 -6.25
C THR A 15 16.68 11.43 -7.68
N ASP A 16 15.81 11.73 -8.64
CA ASP A 16 16.25 11.79 -10.02
C ASP A 16 17.09 13.05 -10.28
N GLN A 17 18.08 12.95 -11.18
CA GLN A 17 18.98 14.05 -11.52
C GLN A 17 18.23 15.30 -12.00
N TYR A 18 17.11 15.11 -12.73
CA TYR A 18 16.36 16.23 -13.29
C TYR A 18 15.73 17.12 -12.19
N GLN A 19 15.47 16.57 -11.00
CA GLN A 19 15.00 17.34 -9.85
C GLN A 19 16.03 18.39 -9.43
N LEU A 20 17.31 18.00 -9.39
CA LEU A 20 18.42 18.89 -9.03
C LEU A 20 18.68 19.94 -10.12
N THR A 21 18.57 19.55 -11.40
CA THR A 21 18.75 20.52 -12.49
C THR A 21 17.61 21.55 -12.56
N MET A 22 16.37 21.15 -12.25
CA MET A 22 15.24 22.07 -12.12
C MET A 22 15.39 22.97 -10.88
N ALA A 23 15.84 22.43 -9.74
CA ALA A 23 16.14 23.24 -8.56
C ALA A 23 17.19 24.32 -8.87
N GLN A 24 18.26 23.98 -9.60
CA GLN A 24 19.23 24.98 -10.06
C GLN A 24 18.62 26.00 -11.02
N LEU A 25 17.73 25.59 -11.92
CA LEU A 25 17.00 26.52 -12.79
C LEU A 25 16.18 27.52 -11.95
N TYR A 26 15.42 27.04 -10.97
CA TYR A 26 14.67 27.92 -10.06
C TYR A 26 15.59 28.84 -9.27
N PHE A 27 16.75 28.35 -8.85
CA PHE A 27 17.77 29.17 -8.19
C PHE A 27 18.24 30.32 -9.09
N ARG A 28 18.61 30.01 -10.33
CA ARG A 28 19.06 30.98 -11.33
C ARG A 28 18.02 32.02 -11.71
N GLN A 29 16.75 31.64 -11.69
CA GLN A 29 15.63 32.54 -11.98
C GLN A 29 15.16 33.32 -10.73
N GLY A 30 15.78 33.13 -9.56
CA GLY A 30 15.32 33.74 -8.31
C GLY A 30 13.96 33.24 -7.84
N LEU A 31 13.55 32.05 -8.28
CA LEU A 31 12.25 31.43 -7.98
C LEU A 31 12.32 30.40 -6.86
N HIS A 32 13.50 29.88 -6.52
CA HIS A 32 13.71 28.77 -5.59
C HIS A 32 13.03 28.91 -4.21
N GLU A 33 12.84 30.13 -3.71
CA GLU A 33 12.17 30.41 -2.43
C GLU A 33 10.65 30.65 -2.56
N LYS A 34 10.12 30.75 -3.79
CA LYS A 34 8.67 30.93 -3.98
C LYS A 34 7.93 29.73 -3.39
N LYS A 35 6.89 30.01 -2.61
CA LYS A 35 6.03 28.95 -2.09
C LYS A 35 5.22 28.36 -3.25
N ALA A 36 5.25 27.04 -3.35
CA ALA A 36 4.53 26.27 -4.33
C ALA A 36 3.75 25.16 -3.63
N GLN A 37 2.65 24.72 -4.23
CA GLN A 37 1.88 23.56 -3.80
C GLN A 37 1.96 22.46 -4.84
N PHE A 38 2.30 21.27 -4.38
CA PHE A 38 2.27 20.04 -5.15
C PHE A 38 1.33 19.01 -4.53
N ASP A 39 0.55 18.35 -5.37
CA ASP A 39 -0.32 17.26 -4.94
C ASP A 39 0.24 15.92 -5.41
N HIS A 40 0.36 14.98 -4.46
CA HIS A 40 0.57 13.56 -4.71
C HIS A 40 -0.77 12.82 -4.77
N TYR A 41 -1.01 12.11 -5.87
CA TYR A 41 -2.20 11.27 -6.06
C TYR A 41 -1.94 10.17 -7.08
N PHE A 42 -2.86 9.22 -7.26
CA PHE A 42 -2.77 8.18 -8.28
C PHE A 42 -3.97 8.24 -9.23
N ARG A 43 -3.82 7.70 -10.45
CA ARG A 43 -4.78 7.93 -11.55
C ARG A 43 -5.75 6.78 -11.78
N ASN A 44 -5.34 5.56 -11.46
CA ASN A 44 -6.15 4.37 -11.72
C ASN A 44 -5.99 3.41 -10.55
N TYR A 45 -7.05 2.66 -10.27
CA TYR A 45 -6.92 1.50 -9.40
C TYR A 45 -6.00 0.45 -10.03
N PRO A 46 -5.27 -0.33 -9.21
CA PRO A 46 -4.58 -1.52 -9.68
C PRO A 46 -5.53 -2.47 -10.41
N ASP A 47 -5.16 -2.83 -11.64
CA ASP A 47 -5.87 -3.76 -12.51
C ASP A 47 -4.99 -4.99 -12.77
N TYR A 48 -5.47 -6.15 -12.35
CA TYR A 48 -4.77 -7.44 -12.43
C TYR A 48 -5.31 -8.30 -13.59
N GLY A 49 -6.03 -7.68 -14.55
CA GLY A 49 -6.60 -8.33 -15.72
C GLY A 49 -7.96 -8.96 -15.42
N GLY A 50 -7.98 -10.14 -14.80
CA GLY A 50 -9.23 -10.84 -14.48
C GLY A 50 -10.05 -10.19 -13.37
N HIS A 51 -9.41 -9.33 -12.57
CA HIS A 51 -9.98 -8.66 -11.41
C HIS A 51 -9.23 -7.34 -11.16
N SER A 52 -9.84 -6.42 -10.42
CA SER A 52 -9.25 -5.10 -10.16
C SER A 52 -9.65 -4.55 -8.80
N ALA A 53 -8.89 -3.59 -8.29
CA ALA A 53 -9.22 -2.83 -7.09
C ALA A 53 -10.37 -1.84 -7.36
N GLY A 54 -11.25 -1.66 -6.36
CA GLY A 54 -12.23 -0.57 -6.35
C GLY A 54 -11.97 0.48 -5.26
N PHE A 55 -10.91 0.28 -4.49
CA PHE A 55 -10.39 1.16 -3.45
C PHE A 55 -8.89 0.88 -3.28
N CYS A 56 -8.16 1.83 -2.71
CA CYS A 56 -6.80 1.63 -2.23
C CYS A 56 -6.70 1.92 -0.72
N ILE A 57 -5.68 1.39 -0.05
CA ILE A 57 -5.39 1.69 1.36
C ILE A 57 -4.15 2.58 1.43
N ASN A 58 -4.25 3.72 2.10
CA ASN A 58 -3.13 4.63 2.25
C ASN A 58 -2.09 4.07 3.22
N ALA A 59 -0.80 4.13 2.85
CA ALA A 59 0.31 3.64 3.67
C ALA A 59 1.64 4.28 3.23
N GLY A 60 2.60 4.32 4.16
CA GLY A 60 3.98 4.76 3.98
C GLY A 60 4.31 6.17 4.51
N LEU A 61 3.34 6.88 5.06
CA LEU A 61 3.50 8.25 5.53
C LEU A 61 4.56 8.38 6.64
N GLU A 62 4.52 7.50 7.66
CA GLU A 62 5.50 7.50 8.75
C GLU A 62 6.93 7.39 8.22
N TRP A 63 7.16 6.48 7.28
CA TRP A 63 8.50 6.24 6.71
C TRP A 63 8.97 7.36 5.78
N LEU A 64 8.05 8.02 5.08
CA LEU A 64 8.37 9.23 4.34
C LEU A 64 8.86 10.32 5.29
N VAL A 65 8.13 10.55 6.39
CA VAL A 65 8.49 11.57 7.39
C VAL A 65 9.83 11.24 8.03
N ASP A 66 10.08 9.99 8.41
CA ASP A 66 11.36 9.58 8.99
C ASP A 66 12.53 9.75 8.00
N TRP A 67 12.31 9.42 6.73
CA TRP A 67 13.30 9.71 5.68
C TRP A 67 13.55 11.22 5.56
N MET A 68 12.51 12.05 5.59
CA MET A 68 12.65 13.52 5.52
C MET A 68 13.45 14.09 6.70
N LYS A 69 13.27 13.57 7.92
CA LYS A 69 14.01 14.01 9.13
C LYS A 69 15.52 13.80 9.00
N GLU A 70 15.92 12.69 8.38
CA GLU A 70 17.32 12.28 8.27
C GLU A 70 17.98 12.71 6.96
N SER A 71 17.22 13.26 6.01
CA SER A 71 17.70 13.60 4.67
C SER A 71 18.06 15.08 4.55
N TYR A 72 19.36 15.33 4.36
CA TYR A 72 19.92 16.64 4.09
C TYR A 72 21.17 16.52 3.21
N PHE A 73 21.53 17.59 2.49
CA PHE A 73 22.77 17.62 1.71
C PHE A 73 23.99 17.69 2.62
N ARG A 74 24.82 16.64 2.59
CA ARG A 74 26.09 16.57 3.31
C ARG A 74 27.22 17.07 2.42
N ASP A 75 28.36 17.40 3.02
CA ASP A 75 29.53 17.88 2.26
C ASP A 75 30.00 16.92 1.17
N GLU A 76 29.92 15.61 1.43
CA GLU A 76 30.25 14.56 0.46
C GLU A 76 29.28 14.57 -0.73
N ASP A 77 27.99 14.82 -0.48
CA ASP A 77 26.96 14.91 -1.53
C ASP A 77 27.19 16.16 -2.39
N ILE A 78 27.52 17.29 -1.76
CA ILE A 78 27.85 18.54 -2.46
C ILE A 78 29.10 18.40 -3.32
N GLU A 79 30.16 17.76 -2.82
CA GLU A 79 31.38 17.52 -3.59
C GLU A 79 31.13 16.57 -4.78
N TYR A 80 30.30 15.54 -4.58
CA TYR A 80 29.86 14.68 -5.66
C TYR A 80 29.09 15.47 -6.73
N LEU A 81 28.15 16.34 -6.35
CA LEU A 81 27.46 17.20 -7.31
C LEU A 81 28.42 18.17 -8.01
N ARG A 82 29.40 18.74 -7.30
CA ARG A 82 30.43 19.62 -7.86
C ARG A 82 31.24 18.94 -8.98
N SER A 83 31.47 17.63 -8.88
CA SER A 83 32.21 16.88 -9.90
C SER A 83 31.40 16.56 -11.18
N HIS A 84 30.10 16.84 -11.22
CA HIS A 84 29.29 16.57 -12.40
C HIS A 84 29.62 17.52 -13.54
N THR A 85 29.75 16.96 -14.74
CA THR A 85 29.95 17.72 -15.97
C THR A 85 28.81 17.49 -16.96
N ASN A 86 28.49 18.50 -17.76
CA ASN A 86 27.61 18.32 -18.90
C ASN A 86 28.36 17.66 -20.08
N ARG A 87 27.68 17.51 -21.23
CA ARG A 87 28.24 16.88 -22.44
C ARG A 87 29.48 17.58 -23.00
N ASN A 88 29.71 18.85 -22.66
CA ASN A 88 30.85 19.64 -23.11
C ASN A 88 32.01 19.61 -22.09
N GLY A 89 31.92 18.81 -21.03
CA GLY A 89 32.94 18.72 -20.00
C GLY A 89 32.98 19.92 -19.03
N THR A 90 32.02 20.85 -19.09
CA THR A 90 31.93 21.96 -18.14
C THR A 90 31.06 21.59 -16.93
N ARG A 91 31.33 22.21 -15.77
CA ARG A 91 30.60 21.94 -14.51
C ARG A 91 29.09 22.12 -14.72
N LEU A 92 28.33 21.09 -14.31
CA LEU A 92 26.88 21.06 -14.45
C LEU A 92 26.20 21.93 -13.39
N PHE A 93 26.66 21.82 -12.14
CA PHE A 93 26.17 22.60 -11.01
C PHE A 93 27.18 23.70 -10.66
N ALA A 94 26.67 24.90 -10.45
CA ALA A 94 27.48 26.06 -10.13
C ALA A 94 27.72 26.21 -8.62
N ASP A 95 28.82 26.86 -8.26
CA ASP A 95 29.29 26.93 -6.87
C ASP A 95 28.31 27.64 -5.93
N ASP A 96 27.63 28.69 -6.39
CA ASP A 96 26.62 29.42 -5.61
C ASP A 96 25.35 28.62 -5.35
N PHE A 97 24.89 27.84 -6.34
CA PHE A 97 23.78 26.90 -6.15
C PHE A 97 24.16 25.77 -5.18
N LEU A 98 25.37 25.24 -5.28
CA LEU A 98 25.87 24.22 -4.36
C LEU A 98 26.01 24.74 -2.94
N GLU A 99 26.42 26.00 -2.77
CA GLU A 99 26.46 26.64 -1.45
C GLU A 99 25.05 26.87 -0.90
N TRP A 100 24.09 27.24 -1.75
CA TRP A 100 22.69 27.31 -1.35
C TRP A 100 22.15 25.95 -0.89
N LEU A 101 22.46 24.85 -1.61
CA LEU A 101 22.09 23.49 -1.19
C LEU A 101 22.76 23.10 0.13
N ARG A 102 24.03 23.46 0.34
CA ARG A 102 24.70 23.22 1.63
C ARG A 102 23.97 23.90 2.78
N ALA A 103 23.50 25.14 2.58
CA ALA A 103 22.86 25.93 3.63
C ALA A 103 21.37 25.61 3.83
N ASN A 104 20.64 25.23 2.79
CA ASN A 104 19.16 25.13 2.78
C ASN A 104 18.64 23.78 2.26
N GLY A 105 19.53 22.84 1.97
CA GLY A 105 19.22 21.56 1.35
C GLY A 105 18.69 20.53 2.35
N ASN A 106 17.55 20.84 2.95
CA ASN A 106 16.78 19.97 3.83
C ASN A 106 15.28 20.19 3.59
N PHE A 107 14.42 19.52 4.35
CA PHE A 107 12.97 19.65 4.21
C PHE A 107 12.32 20.55 5.28
N GLU A 108 13.10 21.38 5.99
CA GLU A 108 12.59 22.21 7.07
C GLU A 108 11.69 23.35 6.59
N GLY A 109 11.80 23.76 5.32
CA GLY A 109 10.91 24.75 4.73
C GLY A 109 9.56 24.21 4.24
N LEU A 110 9.32 22.90 4.36
CA LEU A 110 8.13 22.25 3.80
C LEU A 110 7.04 22.00 4.83
N THR A 111 5.79 22.13 4.41
CA THR A 111 4.57 21.76 5.14
C THR A 111 3.85 20.67 4.35
N LEU A 112 3.48 19.58 5.02
CA LEU A 112 2.77 18.44 4.46
C LEU A 112 1.40 18.30 5.11
N HIS A 113 0.36 18.22 4.29
CA HIS A 113 -0.93 17.67 4.70
C HIS A 113 -1.12 16.32 4.03
N ALA A 114 -1.64 15.32 4.73
CA ALA A 114 -1.87 14.01 4.14
C ALA A 114 -3.13 13.36 4.67
N ILE A 115 -3.67 12.41 3.90
CA ILE A 115 -4.65 11.47 4.41
C ILE A 115 -3.90 10.50 5.35
N PRO A 116 -4.38 10.24 6.58
CA PRO A 116 -3.74 9.28 7.48
C PRO A 116 -3.53 7.88 6.88
N GLU A 117 -2.56 7.12 7.39
CA GLU A 117 -2.37 5.72 7.02
C GLU A 117 -3.55 4.84 7.48
N GLY A 118 -3.83 3.75 6.77
CA GLY A 118 -4.96 2.86 7.01
C GLY A 118 -6.28 3.34 6.39
N ARG A 119 -6.40 4.61 6.01
CA ARG A 119 -7.60 5.16 5.35
C ARG A 119 -7.79 4.55 3.95
N VAL A 120 -9.05 4.39 3.56
CA VAL A 120 -9.41 4.12 2.17
C VAL A 120 -9.18 5.38 1.33
N VAL A 121 -8.54 5.25 0.17
CA VAL A 121 -8.25 6.33 -0.79
C VAL A 121 -8.61 5.94 -2.22
N HIS A 122 -8.88 6.94 -3.04
CA HIS A 122 -9.39 6.79 -4.41
C HIS A 122 -8.56 7.61 -5.42
N PRO A 123 -8.58 7.25 -6.72
CA PRO A 123 -7.88 7.97 -7.76
C PRO A 123 -8.25 9.45 -7.82
N ASP A 124 -7.32 10.29 -8.29
CA ASP A 124 -7.48 11.73 -8.49
C ASP A 124 -7.78 12.56 -7.22
N VAL A 125 -7.76 11.92 -6.05
CA VAL A 125 -7.79 12.58 -4.74
C VAL A 125 -6.35 12.83 -4.26
N PRO A 126 -5.98 14.05 -3.83
CA PRO A 126 -4.69 14.30 -3.18
C PRO A 126 -4.52 13.45 -1.91
N LEU A 127 -3.54 12.56 -1.90
CA LEU A 127 -3.15 11.73 -0.76
C LEU A 127 -2.20 12.49 0.16
N THR A 128 -1.25 13.21 -0.44
CA THR A 128 -0.29 14.08 0.26
C THR A 128 -0.15 15.39 -0.51
N VAL A 129 -0.26 16.51 0.19
CA VAL A 129 -0.11 17.87 -0.33
C VAL A 129 1.15 18.46 0.29
N VAL A 130 2.11 18.84 -0.56
CA VAL A 130 3.38 19.45 -0.15
C VAL A 130 3.35 20.93 -0.50
N THR A 131 3.61 21.78 0.49
CA THR A 131 3.71 23.23 0.32
C THR A 131 5.03 23.75 0.86
N GLY A 132 5.63 24.75 0.20
CA GLY A 132 6.88 25.36 0.65
C GLY A 132 7.76 25.85 -0.50
N PRO A 133 9.03 26.22 -0.24
CA PRO A 133 9.97 26.67 -1.26
C PRO A 133 10.08 25.67 -2.42
N ILE A 134 9.80 26.12 -3.64
CA ILE A 134 9.75 25.27 -4.83
C ILE A 134 11.07 24.53 -5.07
N GLY A 135 12.22 25.09 -4.68
CA GLY A 135 13.52 24.43 -4.77
C GLY A 135 13.54 23.07 -4.06
N MET A 136 13.09 23.01 -2.80
CA MET A 136 13.07 21.78 -2.02
C MET A 136 11.79 20.95 -2.20
N ALA A 137 10.65 21.59 -2.50
CA ALA A 137 9.42 20.89 -2.87
C ALA A 137 9.58 20.08 -4.18
N GLN A 138 10.51 20.48 -5.05
CA GLN A 138 10.87 19.72 -6.25
C GLN A 138 11.74 18.48 -5.93
N VAL A 139 12.71 18.63 -5.01
CA VAL A 139 13.67 17.56 -4.68
C VAL A 139 13.01 16.36 -3.99
N ILE A 140 11.96 16.58 -3.20
CA ILE A 140 11.26 15.50 -2.48
C ILE A 140 10.49 14.53 -3.40
N GLU A 141 10.11 14.94 -4.62
CA GLU A 141 9.18 14.22 -5.49
C GLU A 141 9.54 12.75 -5.68
N SER A 142 10.78 12.46 -6.08
CA SER A 142 11.20 11.10 -6.44
C SER A 142 11.14 10.13 -5.25
N ALA A 143 11.64 10.56 -4.08
CA ALA A 143 11.61 9.75 -2.86
C ALA A 143 10.16 9.54 -2.36
N LEU A 144 9.36 10.61 -2.35
CA LEU A 144 7.94 10.56 -1.98
C LEU A 144 7.18 9.56 -2.84
N LEU A 145 7.33 9.63 -4.16
CA LEU A 145 6.67 8.71 -5.08
C LEU A 145 7.14 7.27 -4.88
N ASN A 146 8.43 7.05 -4.63
CA ASN A 146 8.97 5.72 -4.41
C ASN A 146 8.41 5.08 -3.13
N ILE A 147 8.46 5.82 -2.01
CA ILE A 147 8.07 5.33 -0.68
C ILE A 147 6.56 5.10 -0.60
N LEU A 148 5.75 6.08 -1.02
CA LEU A 148 4.30 6.02 -0.86
C LEU A 148 3.65 5.09 -1.88
N ASN A 149 4.00 5.16 -3.16
CA ASN A 149 3.29 4.39 -4.19
C ASN A 149 3.40 2.87 -3.94
N TYR A 150 4.58 2.39 -3.55
CA TYR A 150 4.78 0.97 -3.29
C TYR A 150 3.98 0.52 -2.05
N GLN A 151 4.02 1.27 -0.95
CA GLN A 151 3.30 0.89 0.27
C GLN A 151 1.78 0.94 0.09
N VAL A 152 1.24 1.96 -0.59
CA VAL A 152 -0.20 2.01 -0.94
C VAL A 152 -0.61 0.79 -1.78
N LEU A 153 0.22 0.40 -2.75
CA LEU A 153 -0.03 -0.75 -3.62
C LEU A 153 -0.11 -2.06 -2.82
N ILE A 154 0.87 -2.31 -1.94
CA ILE A 154 0.95 -3.55 -1.16
C ILE A 154 -0.13 -3.60 -0.08
N ALA A 155 -0.42 -2.49 0.60
CA ALA A 155 -1.52 -2.41 1.55
C ALA A 155 -2.87 -2.70 0.86
N THR A 156 -3.06 -2.18 -0.36
CA THR A 156 -4.25 -2.47 -1.16
C THR A 156 -4.34 -3.96 -1.53
N LYS A 157 -3.24 -4.57 -1.98
CA LYS A 157 -3.21 -6.01 -2.31
C LYS A 157 -3.53 -6.88 -1.09
N ALA A 158 -2.98 -6.55 0.08
CA ALA A 158 -3.25 -7.26 1.32
C ALA A 158 -4.73 -7.14 1.77
N ALA A 159 -5.33 -5.94 1.65
CA ALA A 159 -6.74 -5.74 1.99
C ALA A 159 -7.67 -6.62 1.13
N ARG A 160 -7.34 -6.74 -0.17
CA ARG A 160 -8.09 -7.59 -1.09
C ARG A 160 -7.91 -9.08 -0.80
N LEU A 161 -6.71 -9.52 -0.44
CA LEU A 161 -6.45 -10.90 0.00
C LEU A 161 -7.24 -11.23 1.27
N ARG A 162 -7.27 -10.33 2.25
CA ARG A 162 -8.08 -10.51 3.48
C ARG A 162 -9.57 -10.62 3.17
N GLN A 163 -10.06 -9.82 2.23
CA GLN A 163 -11.45 -9.93 1.76
C GLN A 163 -11.71 -11.29 1.10
N ALA A 164 -10.83 -11.76 0.23
CA ALA A 164 -10.94 -13.08 -0.40
C ALA A 164 -10.84 -14.22 0.64
N ALA A 165 -10.01 -14.05 1.67
CA ALA A 165 -9.89 -15.00 2.77
C ALA A 165 -11.15 -15.07 3.66
N GLY A 166 -12.07 -14.11 3.56
CA GLY A 166 -13.33 -14.13 4.30
C GLY A 166 -13.14 -14.09 5.82
N GLY A 167 -12.18 -13.30 6.30
CA GLY A 167 -11.87 -13.15 7.73
C GLY A 167 -10.93 -14.21 8.32
N ARG A 168 -10.47 -15.16 7.50
CA ARG A 168 -9.45 -16.15 7.89
C ARG A 168 -8.06 -15.52 7.92
N THR A 169 -7.15 -16.15 8.66
CA THR A 169 -5.79 -15.64 8.84
C THR A 169 -5.03 -15.59 7.53
N VAL A 170 -4.42 -14.44 7.22
CA VAL A 170 -3.51 -14.21 6.10
C VAL A 170 -2.11 -13.91 6.62
N LEU A 171 -1.13 -14.70 6.16
CA LEU A 171 0.28 -14.54 6.51
C LEU A 171 1.06 -13.98 5.31
N GLU A 172 1.87 -12.95 5.54
CA GLU A 172 2.79 -12.39 4.55
C GLU A 172 4.12 -13.18 4.54
N PHE A 173 4.35 -13.96 3.47
CA PHE A 173 5.50 -14.86 3.29
C PHE A 173 6.42 -14.46 2.12
N GLY A 174 6.33 -13.20 1.69
CA GLY A 174 6.95 -12.67 0.48
C GLY A 174 8.39 -12.19 0.64
N MET A 175 8.98 -12.17 1.83
CA MET A 175 10.34 -11.62 2.08
C MET A 175 11.38 -12.06 1.04
N ARG A 176 11.38 -13.34 0.65
CA ARG A 176 12.35 -13.92 -0.32
C ARG A 176 12.14 -13.52 -1.79
N ARG A 177 11.00 -12.89 -2.10
CA ARG A 177 10.61 -12.41 -3.44
C ARG A 177 10.40 -10.89 -3.48
N GLY A 178 10.40 -10.22 -2.33
CA GLY A 178 10.34 -8.77 -2.25
C GLY A 178 11.54 -8.12 -2.95
N GLN A 179 11.32 -6.92 -3.49
CA GLN A 179 12.35 -6.22 -4.27
C GLN A 179 13.39 -5.58 -3.34
N GLY A 180 14.43 -6.35 -3.00
CA GLY A 180 15.50 -5.90 -2.10
C GLY A 180 14.98 -5.50 -0.71
N THR A 181 15.44 -4.38 -0.19
CA THR A 181 14.97 -3.81 1.10
C THR A 181 13.50 -3.37 1.06
N GLY A 182 12.91 -3.24 -0.14
CA GLY A 182 11.47 -3.04 -0.32
C GLY A 182 10.62 -4.12 0.35
N ALA A 183 11.16 -5.32 0.58
CA ALA A 183 10.48 -6.36 1.36
C ALA A 183 10.04 -5.89 2.77
N ASN A 184 10.79 -4.98 3.41
CA ASN A 184 10.42 -4.43 4.71
C ASN A 184 9.23 -3.47 4.60
N ALA A 185 9.26 -2.56 3.62
CA ALA A 185 8.16 -1.64 3.35
C ALA A 185 6.88 -2.39 2.98
N GLY A 186 7.03 -3.41 2.14
CA GLY A 186 5.93 -4.25 1.69
C GLY A 186 5.32 -5.07 2.85
N ALA A 187 6.14 -5.63 3.73
CA ALA A 187 5.64 -6.36 4.91
C ALA A 187 4.86 -5.43 5.88
N ARG A 188 5.39 -4.24 6.20
CA ARG A 188 4.65 -3.24 7.02
C ARG A 188 3.33 -2.85 6.35
N ALA A 189 3.37 -2.50 5.07
CA ALA A 189 2.18 -2.16 4.30
C ALA A 189 1.16 -3.31 4.25
N ALA A 190 1.61 -4.55 4.10
CA ALA A 190 0.75 -5.72 4.11
C ALA A 190 0.05 -5.89 5.47
N LEU A 191 0.75 -5.67 6.58
CA LEU A 191 0.16 -5.71 7.92
C LEU A 191 -0.90 -4.61 8.10
N ILE A 192 -0.64 -3.39 7.60
CA ILE A 192 -1.63 -2.29 7.59
C ILE A 192 -2.84 -2.69 6.73
N GLY A 193 -2.59 -3.27 5.55
CA GLY A 193 -3.61 -3.56 4.55
C GLY A 193 -4.52 -4.73 4.90
N GLY A 194 -4.00 -5.81 5.49
CA GLY A 194 -4.84 -6.97 5.81
C GLY A 194 -4.12 -8.28 6.14
N ALA A 195 -2.80 -8.36 6.06
CA ALA A 195 -2.08 -9.50 6.62
C ALA A 195 -2.14 -9.44 8.15
N ASP A 196 -2.34 -10.57 8.80
CA ASP A 196 -2.39 -10.67 10.26
C ASP A 196 -0.96 -10.71 10.84
N PHE A 197 -0.08 -11.48 10.19
CA PHE A 197 1.32 -11.63 10.57
C PHE A 197 2.24 -11.66 9.33
N THR A 198 3.54 -11.50 9.54
CA THR A 198 4.58 -11.67 8.52
C THR A 198 5.63 -12.68 9.00
N SER A 199 6.28 -13.34 8.06
CA SER A 199 7.49 -14.15 8.33
C SER A 199 8.78 -13.33 8.43
N ASN A 200 8.74 -12.05 8.08
CA ASN A 200 9.91 -11.17 8.14
C ASN A 200 10.24 -10.82 9.59
N VAL A 201 11.27 -11.47 10.14
CA VAL A 201 11.69 -11.34 11.55
C VAL A 201 12.10 -9.92 11.90
N GLY A 202 12.88 -9.26 11.04
CA GLY A 202 13.45 -7.95 11.34
C GLY A 202 12.36 -6.88 11.48
N ILE A 203 11.45 -6.81 10.50
CA ILE A 203 10.36 -5.83 10.54
C ILE A 203 9.34 -6.15 11.63
N SER A 204 9.07 -7.43 11.89
CA SER A 204 8.19 -7.85 12.98
C SER A 204 8.72 -7.36 14.34
N HIS A 205 10.02 -7.50 14.58
CA HIS A 205 10.66 -7.01 15.79
C HIS A 205 10.52 -5.49 15.95
N VAL A 206 10.79 -4.73 14.89
CA VAL A 206 10.67 -3.25 14.91
C VAL A 206 9.24 -2.80 15.16
N LEU A 207 8.25 -3.52 14.61
CA LEU A 207 6.83 -3.20 14.79
C LEU A 207 6.23 -3.77 16.08
N GLY A 208 6.99 -4.55 16.87
CA GLY A 208 6.50 -5.14 18.12
C GLY A 208 5.60 -6.37 17.95
N TYR A 209 5.65 -7.05 16.80
CA TYR A 209 4.86 -8.26 16.52
C TYR A 209 5.71 -9.52 16.52
N PRO A 210 5.15 -10.67 16.94
CA PRO A 210 5.82 -11.96 16.75
C PRO A 210 5.77 -12.36 15.26
N PRO A 211 6.92 -12.67 14.62
CA PRO A 211 6.90 -13.23 13.28
C PRO A 211 6.24 -14.61 13.30
N ARG A 212 5.55 -14.98 12.22
CA ARG A 212 4.94 -16.31 12.04
C ARG A 212 5.55 -17.02 10.84
N GLY A 213 5.83 -18.31 11.01
CA GLY A 213 6.37 -19.18 9.96
C GLY A 213 6.29 -20.64 10.39
N THR A 214 6.65 -21.54 9.48
CA THR A 214 6.77 -22.99 9.73
C THR A 214 8.18 -23.45 9.35
N HIS A 215 8.46 -24.75 9.34
CA HIS A 215 9.67 -25.26 8.71
C HIS A 215 9.56 -25.31 7.16
N ALA A 216 10.70 -25.54 6.49
CA ALA A 216 10.80 -25.64 5.03
C ALA A 216 11.09 -27.09 4.58
N HIS A 217 10.94 -27.35 3.28
CA HIS A 217 11.27 -28.66 2.67
C HIS A 217 12.72 -29.08 2.92
N SER A 218 13.66 -28.13 2.98
CA SER A 218 15.08 -28.41 3.21
C SER A 218 15.34 -29.17 4.52
N MET A 219 14.53 -28.94 5.55
CA MET A 219 14.60 -29.70 6.80
C MET A 219 14.24 -31.16 6.56
N VAL A 220 13.10 -31.45 5.94
CA VAL A 220 12.66 -32.82 5.65
C VAL A 220 13.65 -33.52 4.70
N GLN A 221 14.14 -32.80 3.69
CA GLN A 221 15.13 -33.29 2.74
C GLN A 221 16.45 -33.68 3.41
N LEU A 222 16.90 -32.94 4.43
CA LEU A 222 18.10 -33.27 5.19
C LEU A 222 17.97 -34.65 5.86
N PHE A 223 16.88 -34.89 6.59
CA PHE A 223 16.65 -36.18 7.25
C PHE A 223 16.48 -37.32 6.24
N ASN A 224 15.82 -37.06 5.10
CA ASN A 224 15.75 -38.04 4.01
C ASN A 224 17.14 -38.38 3.46
N ALA A 225 17.99 -37.37 3.23
CA ALA A 225 19.35 -37.56 2.73
C ALA A 225 20.27 -38.30 3.73
N LEU A 226 20.03 -38.12 5.04
CA LEU A 226 20.73 -38.84 6.11
C LEU A 226 20.19 -40.26 6.36
N GLY A 227 19.11 -40.67 5.67
CA GLY A 227 18.51 -42.00 5.81
C GLY A 227 17.55 -42.16 6.99
N GLU A 228 17.20 -41.07 7.67
CA GLU A 228 16.28 -41.07 8.82
C GLU A 228 14.81 -40.96 8.39
N GLY A 229 14.55 -40.26 7.28
CA GLY A 229 13.22 -40.17 6.67
C GLY A 229 12.33 -39.04 7.22
N GLU A 230 11.16 -38.87 6.57
CA GLU A 230 10.21 -37.77 6.86
C GLU A 230 9.64 -37.81 8.29
N LEU A 231 9.31 -38.99 8.81
CA LEU A 231 8.73 -39.13 10.15
C LEU A 231 9.70 -38.65 11.24
N GLU A 232 10.98 -39.02 11.16
CA GLU A 232 11.99 -38.58 12.12
C GLU A 232 12.22 -37.08 12.05
N SER A 233 12.14 -36.48 10.85
CA SER A 233 12.20 -35.03 10.70
C SER A 233 11.06 -34.31 11.44
N PHE A 234 9.84 -34.86 11.39
CA PHE A 234 8.68 -34.30 12.09
C PHE A 234 8.79 -34.50 13.61
N ARG A 235 9.27 -35.66 14.07
CA ARG A 235 9.55 -35.91 15.49
C ARG A 235 10.59 -34.93 16.04
N ALA A 236 11.68 -34.73 15.31
CA ALA A 236 12.74 -33.79 15.70
C ALA A 236 12.19 -32.36 15.81
N PHE A 237 11.38 -31.90 14.85
CA PHE A 237 10.76 -30.58 14.92
C PHE A 237 9.78 -30.45 16.10
N ALA A 238 8.94 -31.46 16.31
CA ALA A 238 7.95 -31.48 17.38
C ALA A 238 8.57 -31.55 18.79
N GLU A 239 9.74 -32.20 18.95
CA GLU A 239 10.45 -32.23 20.23
C GLU A 239 10.99 -30.84 20.61
N VAL A 240 11.44 -30.06 19.62
CA VAL A 240 11.99 -28.71 19.85
C VAL A 240 10.88 -27.66 20.00
N TYR A 241 9.80 -27.79 19.23
CA TYR A 241 8.70 -26.82 19.18
C TYR A 241 7.33 -27.48 19.40
N PRO A 242 7.07 -28.08 20.58
CA PRO A 242 5.89 -28.93 20.78
C PRO A 242 4.55 -28.18 20.72
N ASP A 243 4.52 -26.91 21.10
CA ASP A 243 3.31 -26.09 21.15
C ASP A 243 3.07 -25.24 19.88
N ASP A 244 4.11 -25.05 19.06
CA ASP A 244 4.07 -24.32 17.77
C ASP A 244 4.33 -25.27 16.58
N CYS A 245 4.00 -26.55 16.74
CA CYS A 245 4.31 -27.60 15.77
C CYS A 245 3.36 -27.56 14.55
N ILE A 246 3.78 -26.86 13.49
CA ILE A 246 3.15 -26.91 12.16
C ILE A 246 4.04 -27.70 11.18
N LEU A 247 3.53 -28.82 10.67
CA LEU A 247 4.29 -29.76 9.84
C LEU A 247 4.01 -29.59 8.33
N LEU A 248 5.04 -29.44 7.51
CA LEU A 248 4.95 -29.39 6.06
C LEU A 248 4.86 -30.80 5.47
N VAL A 249 3.69 -31.17 4.98
CA VAL A 249 3.33 -32.58 4.71
C VAL A 249 3.46 -33.02 3.25
N ASP A 250 3.89 -32.15 2.34
CA ASP A 250 3.91 -32.41 0.90
C ASP A 250 5.33 -32.59 0.33
N THR A 251 6.31 -32.98 1.14
CA THR A 251 7.68 -33.21 0.67
C THR A 251 7.83 -34.52 -0.12
N VAL A 252 7.17 -35.60 0.33
CA VAL A 252 7.23 -36.92 -0.32
C VAL A 252 5.90 -37.26 -1.01
N ASN A 253 4.84 -37.40 -0.21
CA ASN A 253 3.47 -37.57 -0.68
C ASN A 253 2.52 -37.11 0.43
N THR A 254 1.66 -36.14 0.12
CA THR A 254 0.76 -35.50 1.08
C THR A 254 -0.16 -36.49 1.81
N LEU A 255 -0.86 -37.34 1.06
CA LEU A 255 -1.93 -38.19 1.61
C LEU A 255 -1.40 -39.54 2.10
N GLU A 256 -0.35 -40.07 1.47
CA GLU A 256 0.17 -41.42 1.76
C GLU A 256 1.36 -41.42 2.73
N SER A 257 2.04 -40.28 2.91
CA SER A 257 3.21 -40.16 3.80
C SER A 257 3.06 -39.02 4.81
N GLY A 258 2.97 -37.78 4.34
CA GLY A 258 3.11 -36.61 5.20
C GLY A 258 2.01 -36.46 6.25
N ILE A 259 0.73 -36.49 5.84
CA ILE A 259 -0.38 -36.42 6.81
C ILE A 259 -0.40 -37.63 7.74
N PRO A 260 -0.24 -38.89 7.26
CA PRO A 260 -0.10 -40.04 8.16
C PRO A 260 1.05 -39.91 9.18
N ASN A 261 2.20 -39.38 8.77
CA ASN A 261 3.34 -39.14 9.66
C ASN A 261 3.08 -38.01 10.65
N ALA A 262 2.46 -36.91 10.20
CA ALA A 262 2.05 -35.80 11.06
C ALA A 262 1.07 -36.27 12.14
N ILE A 263 0.09 -37.12 11.80
CA ILE A 263 -0.86 -37.70 12.77
C ILE A 263 -0.13 -38.50 13.85
N LYS A 264 0.84 -39.36 13.48
CA LYS A 264 1.64 -40.12 14.46
C LYS A 264 2.34 -39.18 15.45
N VAL A 265 2.98 -38.12 14.94
CA VAL A 265 3.67 -37.11 15.76
C VAL A 265 2.70 -36.33 16.63
N PHE A 266 1.52 -35.97 16.11
CA PHE A 266 0.47 -35.28 16.88
C PHE A 266 -0.08 -36.14 18.01
N GLU A 267 -0.23 -37.45 17.82
CA GLU A 267 -0.58 -38.35 18.90
C GLU A 267 0.52 -38.44 19.96
N GLU A 268 1.79 -38.49 19.55
CA GLU A 268 2.94 -38.45 20.47
C GLU A 268 2.95 -37.16 21.29
N LEU A 269 2.75 -35.99 20.65
CA LEU A 269 2.60 -34.70 21.33
C LEU A 269 1.42 -34.69 22.31
N ARG A 270 0.25 -35.19 21.88
CA ARG A 270 -0.94 -35.29 22.73
C ARG A 270 -0.70 -36.17 23.96
N ARG A 271 0.04 -37.28 23.83
CA ARG A 271 0.43 -38.14 24.96
C ARG A 271 1.40 -37.43 25.92
N LYS A 272 2.23 -36.52 25.42
CA LYS A 272 3.12 -35.67 26.21
C LYS A 272 2.41 -34.45 26.84
N GLY A 273 1.12 -34.24 26.56
CA GLY A 273 0.32 -33.14 27.11
C GLY A 273 0.29 -31.86 26.25
N HIS A 274 0.88 -31.89 25.06
CA HIS A 274 0.90 -30.77 24.12
C HIS A 274 -0.26 -30.83 23.14
N LYS A 275 -0.58 -29.69 22.51
CA LYS A 275 -1.57 -29.60 21.44
C LYS A 275 -0.87 -29.28 20.11
N PRO A 276 -1.03 -30.11 19.07
CA PRO A 276 -0.43 -29.81 17.76
C PRO A 276 -1.07 -28.57 17.14
N ALA A 277 -0.27 -27.75 16.46
CA ALA A 277 -0.75 -26.50 15.88
C ALA A 277 -1.41 -26.71 14.50
N GLY A 278 -0.81 -27.52 13.62
CA GLY A 278 -1.36 -27.67 12.27
C GLY A 278 -0.47 -28.39 11.26
N ILE A 279 -0.94 -28.43 10.02
CA ILE A 279 -0.16 -28.87 8.85
C ILE A 279 -0.04 -27.74 7.83
N ARG A 280 0.95 -27.79 6.95
CA ARG A 280 1.09 -26.91 5.78
C ARG A 280 1.08 -27.71 4.48
N LEU A 281 0.32 -27.21 3.51
CA LEU A 281 0.22 -27.67 2.13
C LEU A 281 0.78 -26.57 1.21
N ASP A 282 1.76 -26.89 0.37
CA ASP A 282 2.47 -25.94 -0.52
C ASP A 282 2.47 -26.39 -2.00
N SER A 283 1.64 -27.37 -2.36
CA SER A 283 1.55 -27.90 -3.73
C SER A 283 0.26 -28.71 -3.96
N GLY A 284 -0.01 -29.02 -5.23
CA GLY A 284 -1.17 -29.81 -5.65
C GLY A 284 -2.50 -29.04 -5.65
N ASP A 285 -3.61 -29.78 -5.76
CA ASP A 285 -4.96 -29.22 -5.59
C ASP A 285 -5.21 -28.94 -4.10
N LEU A 286 -4.96 -27.70 -3.70
CA LEU A 286 -5.06 -27.28 -2.29
C LEU A 286 -6.47 -27.45 -1.73
N ALA A 287 -7.53 -27.33 -2.53
CA ALA A 287 -8.90 -27.52 -2.05
C ALA A 287 -9.15 -29.00 -1.76
N TYR A 288 -8.86 -29.88 -2.71
CA TYR A 288 -8.98 -31.33 -2.54
C TYR A 288 -8.13 -31.85 -1.39
N LEU A 289 -6.85 -31.43 -1.32
CA LEU A 289 -5.92 -31.84 -0.28
C LEU A 289 -6.33 -31.33 1.10
N SER A 290 -6.90 -30.13 1.20
CA SER A 290 -7.48 -29.62 2.46
C SER A 290 -8.64 -30.48 2.92
N ILE A 291 -9.54 -30.89 2.02
CA ILE A 291 -10.68 -31.75 2.35
C ILE A 291 -10.21 -33.12 2.86
N GLN A 292 -9.32 -33.77 2.12
CA GLN A 292 -8.81 -35.09 2.51
C GLN A 292 -8.00 -34.99 3.81
N GLY A 293 -7.16 -33.96 3.96
CA GLY A 293 -6.39 -33.72 5.17
C GLY A 293 -7.26 -33.48 6.38
N ALA A 294 -8.29 -32.64 6.26
CA ALA A 294 -9.28 -32.44 7.33
C ALA A 294 -9.96 -33.75 7.72
N ARG A 295 -10.42 -34.56 6.75
CA ARG A 295 -11.02 -35.87 7.02
C ARG A 295 -10.09 -36.79 7.81
N MET A 296 -8.81 -36.85 7.44
CA MET A 296 -7.81 -37.69 8.11
C MET A 296 -7.49 -37.18 9.52
N LEU A 297 -7.33 -35.86 9.69
CA LEU A 297 -7.08 -35.23 10.98
C LEU A 297 -8.27 -35.41 11.94
N ASP A 298 -9.49 -35.22 11.45
CA ASP A 298 -10.73 -35.38 12.22
C ASP A 298 -10.90 -36.82 12.69
N ALA A 299 -10.66 -37.80 11.81
CA ALA A 299 -10.70 -39.21 12.15
C ALA A 299 -9.67 -39.60 13.22
N ALA A 300 -8.52 -38.92 13.26
CA ALA A 300 -7.49 -39.10 14.28
C ALA A 300 -7.74 -38.28 15.58
N GLY A 301 -8.84 -37.53 15.64
CA GLY A 301 -9.23 -36.71 16.79
C GLY A 301 -8.48 -35.39 16.90
N PHE A 302 -8.14 -34.77 15.76
CA PHE A 302 -7.52 -33.45 15.65
C PHE A 302 -8.38 -32.46 14.84
N PRO A 303 -9.62 -32.17 15.24
CA PRO A 303 -10.53 -31.31 14.49
C PRO A 303 -10.17 -29.83 14.53
N ASP A 304 -9.33 -29.41 15.48
CA ASP A 304 -9.00 -28.00 15.72
C ASP A 304 -7.64 -27.60 15.14
N THR A 305 -6.90 -28.51 14.50
CA THR A 305 -5.59 -28.20 13.92
C THR A 305 -5.72 -27.32 12.70
N SER A 306 -4.85 -26.31 12.57
CA SER A 306 -4.86 -25.41 11.42
C SER A 306 -4.35 -26.11 10.16
N ILE A 307 -4.86 -25.68 9.00
CA ILE A 307 -4.36 -26.12 7.69
C ILE A 307 -3.85 -24.87 6.96
N VAL A 308 -2.53 -24.71 6.95
CA VAL A 308 -1.86 -23.60 6.27
C VAL A 308 -1.74 -23.94 4.79
N LEU A 309 -2.25 -23.07 3.93
CA LEU A 309 -2.15 -23.16 2.48
C LEU A 309 -1.15 -22.12 1.99
N SER A 310 -0.16 -22.55 1.23
CA SER A 310 0.73 -21.68 0.45
C SER A 310 0.88 -22.24 -0.97
N ASN A 311 1.60 -21.51 -1.84
CA ASN A 311 1.84 -21.75 -3.27
C ASN A 311 1.09 -20.79 -4.20
N GLU A 312 1.80 -19.72 -4.62
CA GLU A 312 1.34 -18.73 -5.61
C GLU A 312 -0.14 -18.27 -5.41
N LEU A 313 -0.55 -18.13 -4.15
CA LEU A 313 -1.89 -17.68 -3.79
C LEU A 313 -2.13 -16.23 -4.21
N ASP A 314 -3.32 -15.97 -4.73
CA ASP A 314 -3.87 -14.64 -4.95
C ASP A 314 -5.35 -14.59 -4.54
N GLU A 315 -6.01 -13.44 -4.74
CA GLU A 315 -7.41 -13.25 -4.34
C GLU A 315 -8.36 -14.24 -5.03
N LEU A 316 -8.17 -14.52 -6.33
CA LEU A 316 -9.07 -15.38 -7.08
C LEU A 316 -8.83 -16.85 -6.77
N LEU A 317 -7.57 -17.25 -6.59
CA LEU A 317 -7.24 -18.63 -6.22
C LEU A 317 -7.75 -18.94 -4.81
N ILE A 318 -7.61 -18.02 -3.85
CA ILE A 318 -8.20 -18.18 -2.51
C ILE A 318 -9.73 -18.35 -2.62
N TRP A 319 -10.40 -17.49 -3.40
CA TRP A 319 -11.84 -17.58 -3.60
C TRP A 319 -12.28 -18.89 -4.29
N GLN A 320 -11.51 -19.36 -5.28
CA GLN A 320 -11.75 -20.63 -5.96
C GLN A 320 -11.60 -21.82 -5.01
N ILE A 321 -10.52 -21.85 -4.21
CA ILE A 321 -10.28 -22.91 -3.22
C ILE A 321 -11.46 -23.02 -2.27
N GLN A 322 -11.94 -21.88 -1.74
CA GLN A 322 -13.09 -21.86 -0.84
C GLN A 322 -14.37 -22.36 -1.53
N SER A 323 -14.62 -21.91 -2.75
CA SER A 323 -15.80 -22.32 -3.54
C SER A 323 -15.81 -23.82 -3.85
N GLN A 324 -14.63 -24.39 -4.17
CA GLN A 324 -14.46 -25.82 -4.36
C GLN A 324 -14.69 -26.59 -3.07
N ILE A 325 -14.15 -26.12 -1.94
CA ILE A 325 -14.38 -26.73 -0.62
C ILE A 325 -15.88 -26.78 -0.28
N VAL A 326 -16.60 -25.68 -0.46
CA VAL A 326 -18.07 -25.64 -0.22
C VAL A 326 -18.80 -26.70 -1.06
N THR A 327 -18.35 -26.92 -2.29
CA THR A 327 -18.98 -27.85 -3.22
C THR A 327 -18.62 -29.32 -2.96
N GLU A 328 -17.36 -29.60 -2.63
CA GLU A 328 -16.81 -30.95 -2.60
C GLU A 328 -16.75 -31.56 -1.20
N ALA A 329 -16.50 -30.76 -0.15
CA ALA A 329 -16.34 -31.27 1.22
C ALA A 329 -17.51 -32.15 1.70
N PRO A 330 -18.80 -31.83 1.42
CA PRO A 330 -19.92 -32.66 1.86
C PRO A 330 -19.90 -34.07 1.26
N ARG A 331 -19.35 -34.25 0.05
CA ARG A 331 -19.22 -35.57 -0.61
C ARG A 331 -18.27 -36.50 0.15
N TYR A 332 -17.38 -35.93 0.95
CA TYR A 332 -16.41 -36.65 1.76
C TYR A 332 -16.78 -36.68 3.24
N GLY A 333 -17.99 -36.22 3.61
CA GLY A 333 -18.45 -36.16 4.99
C GLY A 333 -17.75 -35.09 5.84
N VAL A 334 -17.17 -34.07 5.19
CA VAL A 334 -16.50 -32.95 5.86
C VAL A 334 -17.42 -31.73 5.81
N GLU A 335 -17.67 -31.13 6.97
CA GLU A 335 -18.46 -29.90 7.08
C GLU A 335 -17.68 -28.69 6.52
N PRO A 336 -18.16 -28.02 5.46
CA PRO A 336 -17.41 -26.94 4.81
C PRO A 336 -17.02 -25.81 5.76
N ASP A 337 -17.95 -25.31 6.58
CA ASP A 337 -17.70 -24.17 7.44
C ASP A 337 -16.63 -24.46 8.50
N LYS A 338 -16.62 -25.70 9.03
CA LYS A 338 -15.59 -26.14 9.99
C LYS A 338 -14.22 -26.25 9.33
N LEU A 339 -14.13 -26.83 8.14
CA LEU A 339 -12.88 -26.89 7.39
C LEU A 339 -12.37 -25.48 7.07
N LEU A 340 -13.24 -24.64 6.51
CA LEU A 340 -12.88 -23.29 6.14
C LEU A 340 -12.39 -22.48 7.35
N ALA A 341 -12.96 -22.66 8.55
CA ALA A 341 -12.51 -21.96 9.76
C ALA A 341 -11.07 -22.32 10.19
N ARG A 342 -10.53 -23.45 9.72
CA ARG A 342 -9.16 -23.93 10.02
C ARG A 342 -8.11 -23.46 9.01
N LEU A 343 -8.54 -22.88 7.89
CA LEU A 343 -7.62 -22.48 6.84
C LEU A 343 -6.86 -21.21 7.21
N VAL A 344 -5.57 -21.23 6.92
CA VAL A 344 -4.66 -20.09 7.03
C VAL A 344 -3.96 -19.92 5.69
N TYR A 345 -3.90 -18.70 5.15
CA TYR A 345 -3.34 -18.46 3.82
C TYR A 345 -1.98 -17.78 3.91
N GLY A 346 -0.91 -18.49 3.54
CA GLY A 346 0.44 -17.97 3.42
C GLY A 346 0.70 -17.45 2.00
N VAL A 347 0.70 -16.13 1.83
CA VAL A 347 0.83 -15.47 0.52
C VAL A 347 2.21 -14.84 0.37
N GLY A 348 2.94 -15.24 -0.67
CA GLY A 348 4.30 -14.79 -0.94
C GLY A 348 4.39 -13.81 -2.11
N THR A 349 4.82 -14.31 -3.28
CA THR A 349 5.16 -13.54 -4.47
C THR A 349 4.07 -12.54 -4.86
N HIS A 350 2.84 -13.03 -5.07
CA HIS A 350 1.73 -12.22 -5.58
C HIS A 350 1.33 -11.07 -4.65
N LEU A 351 1.56 -11.20 -3.34
CA LEU A 351 1.36 -10.12 -2.37
C LEU A 351 2.49 -9.09 -2.46
N ILE A 352 3.72 -9.50 -2.15
CA ILE A 352 4.85 -8.57 -1.94
C ILE A 352 5.29 -7.82 -3.20
N THR A 353 5.00 -8.39 -4.37
CA THR A 353 5.31 -7.78 -5.67
C THR A 353 4.09 -7.10 -6.32
N SER A 354 2.91 -7.18 -5.67
CA SER A 354 1.62 -6.86 -6.31
C SER A 354 1.50 -7.54 -7.68
N GLY A 355 1.65 -8.87 -7.69
CA GLY A 355 1.68 -9.66 -8.92
C GLY A 355 0.47 -9.38 -9.81
N GLY A 356 0.71 -9.08 -11.08
CA GLY A 356 -0.28 -8.63 -12.07
C GLY A 356 -0.32 -7.10 -12.27
N HIS A 357 0.00 -6.30 -11.25
CA HIS A 357 0.06 -4.83 -11.34
C HIS A 357 1.13 -4.28 -10.38
N PRO A 358 2.42 -4.29 -10.75
CA PRO A 358 3.52 -4.05 -9.82
C PRO A 358 3.83 -2.57 -9.54
N ALA A 359 3.03 -1.63 -10.05
CA ALA A 359 3.23 -0.18 -9.83
C ALA A 359 1.89 0.57 -9.82
N LEU A 360 1.62 1.39 -8.79
CA LEU A 360 0.34 2.09 -8.60
C LEU A 360 0.05 3.17 -9.65
N GLY A 361 1.08 3.79 -10.24
CA GLY A 361 0.91 4.94 -11.13
C GLY A 361 0.60 6.26 -10.41
N GLY A 362 1.14 6.44 -9.19
CA GLY A 362 1.09 7.72 -8.48
C GLY A 362 1.96 8.79 -9.15
N VAL A 363 1.54 10.04 -9.00
CA VAL A 363 2.15 11.23 -9.59
C VAL A 363 2.20 12.37 -8.58
N PHE A 364 3.16 13.27 -8.76
CA PHE A 364 3.31 14.50 -7.98
C PHE A 364 3.24 15.69 -8.94
N LYS A 365 2.38 16.68 -8.66
CA LYS A 365 2.05 17.73 -9.65
C LYS A 365 1.93 19.08 -9.00
N LEU A 366 2.62 20.08 -9.57
CA LEU A 366 2.43 21.49 -9.23
C LEU A 366 0.99 21.91 -9.57
N VAL A 367 0.28 22.44 -8.58
CA VAL A 367 -1.13 22.86 -8.73
C VAL A 367 -1.35 24.32 -8.37
N ALA A 368 -0.46 24.94 -7.59
CA ALA A 368 -0.52 26.35 -7.29
C ALA A 368 0.87 26.93 -6.93
N VAL A 369 1.04 28.23 -7.12
CA VAL A 369 2.21 29.01 -6.72
C VAL A 369 1.74 30.25 -5.98
N GLU A 370 2.36 30.57 -4.85
CA GLU A 370 2.01 31.75 -4.08
C GLU A 370 2.66 33.01 -4.68
N GLN A 371 1.87 34.05 -4.81
CA GLN A 371 2.32 35.36 -5.27
C GLN A 371 1.57 36.46 -4.51
N LYS A 372 2.31 37.26 -3.74
CA LYS A 372 1.78 38.41 -2.98
C LYS A 372 0.67 38.02 -1.98
N GLY A 373 0.77 36.86 -1.35
CA GLY A 373 -0.21 36.34 -0.39
C GLY A 373 -1.39 35.59 -1.02
N GLU A 374 -1.43 35.44 -2.35
CA GLU A 374 -2.50 34.72 -3.06
C GLU A 374 -1.96 33.49 -3.78
N TRP A 375 -2.71 32.40 -3.77
CA TRP A 375 -2.39 31.17 -4.51
C TRP A 375 -2.84 31.28 -5.96
N LEU A 376 -1.88 31.42 -6.87
CA LEU A 376 -2.12 31.36 -8.31
C LEU A 376 -2.19 29.90 -8.77
N PRO A 377 -3.29 29.48 -9.41
CA PRO A 377 -3.44 28.10 -9.86
C PRO A 377 -2.51 27.80 -11.05
N ALA A 378 -1.96 26.60 -11.07
CA ALA A 378 -1.11 26.08 -12.14
C ALA A 378 -1.81 24.89 -12.82
N LEU A 379 -1.81 24.87 -14.15
CA LEU A 379 -2.40 23.80 -14.95
C LEU A 379 -1.37 23.19 -15.91
N LYS A 380 -1.45 21.88 -16.09
CA LYS A 380 -0.71 21.14 -17.11
C LYS A 380 -1.69 20.50 -18.08
N LEU A 381 -1.71 20.97 -19.34
CA LEU A 381 -2.50 20.33 -20.39
C LEU A 381 -1.94 18.95 -20.76
N SER A 382 -2.82 18.13 -21.33
CA SER A 382 -2.52 16.78 -21.75
C SER A 382 -3.48 16.38 -22.87
N GLU A 383 -2.98 15.62 -23.86
CA GLU A 383 -3.79 15.04 -24.94
C GLU A 383 -4.85 14.05 -24.41
N SER A 384 -4.68 13.56 -23.18
CA SER A 384 -5.69 12.79 -22.46
C SER A 384 -6.36 13.66 -21.38
N PRO A 385 -7.69 13.91 -21.43
CA PRO A 385 -8.39 14.72 -20.44
C PRO A 385 -8.26 14.22 -19.00
N SER A 386 -8.28 12.90 -18.79
CA SER A 386 -8.05 12.25 -17.49
C SER A 386 -6.66 12.50 -16.90
N LYS A 387 -5.74 13.04 -17.70
CA LYS A 387 -4.38 13.33 -17.26
C LYS A 387 -4.13 14.79 -16.90
N ILE A 388 -5.15 15.65 -17.02
CA ILE A 388 -5.12 17.06 -16.64
C ILE A 388 -5.37 17.17 -15.13
N PRO A 389 -4.40 17.65 -14.33
CA PRO A 389 -4.52 17.74 -12.87
C PRO A 389 -5.61 18.75 -12.46
N ASN A 390 -6.07 18.65 -11.21
CA ASN A 390 -7.00 19.62 -10.62
C ASN A 390 -6.18 20.79 -10.02
N PRO A 391 -6.33 22.02 -10.52
CA PRO A 391 -5.50 23.16 -10.15
C PRO A 391 -5.89 23.76 -8.79
N GLY A 392 -5.09 24.70 -8.29
CA GLY A 392 -5.38 25.52 -7.11
C GLY A 392 -5.08 24.86 -5.76
N ASN A 393 -5.17 25.67 -4.69
CA ASN A 393 -5.16 25.17 -3.32
C ASN A 393 -6.52 24.53 -2.99
N LYS A 394 -6.50 23.29 -2.51
CA LYS A 394 -7.68 22.43 -2.44
C LYS A 394 -7.82 21.78 -1.07
N GLN A 395 -9.08 21.49 -0.71
CA GLN A 395 -9.45 20.63 0.40
C GLN A 395 -10.09 19.35 -0.13
N VAL A 396 -10.02 18.28 0.67
CA VAL A 396 -10.55 16.97 0.33
C VAL A 396 -11.54 16.54 1.40
N TRP A 397 -12.74 16.16 0.98
CA TRP A 397 -13.85 15.79 1.85
C TRP A 397 -14.37 14.41 1.49
N ARG A 398 -14.74 13.61 2.49
CA ARG A 398 -15.55 12.39 2.30
C ARG A 398 -16.97 12.63 2.77
N LEU A 399 -17.92 12.37 1.88
CA LEU A 399 -19.35 12.49 2.15
C LEU A 399 -19.92 11.14 2.56
N TYR A 400 -20.66 11.12 3.66
CA TYR A 400 -21.41 9.96 4.13
C TYR A 400 -22.90 10.21 3.98
N ASP A 401 -23.63 9.24 3.42
CA ASP A 401 -25.09 9.27 3.35
C ASP A 401 -25.75 8.84 4.66
N LYS A 402 -27.09 8.94 4.76
CA LYS A 402 -27.87 8.51 5.94
C LYS A 402 -27.78 7.03 6.32
N ARG A 403 -27.15 6.19 5.49
CA ARG A 403 -26.87 4.78 5.80
C ARG A 403 -25.51 4.63 6.47
N GLY A 404 -24.80 5.74 6.72
CA GLY A 404 -23.41 5.77 7.16
C GLY A 404 -22.42 5.33 6.07
N LYS A 405 -22.82 5.29 4.79
CA LYS A 405 -21.96 4.83 3.68
C LYS A 405 -21.25 6.01 3.03
N ALA A 406 -19.95 5.85 2.78
CA ALA A 406 -19.17 6.80 1.99
C ALA A 406 -19.69 6.79 0.54
N THR A 407 -20.20 7.91 0.06
CA THR A 407 -20.86 8.00 -1.26
C THR A 407 -20.03 8.76 -2.29
N ALA A 408 -19.19 9.70 -1.85
CA ALA A 408 -18.30 10.45 -2.71
C ALA A 408 -17.13 11.08 -1.93
N ASP A 409 -15.98 11.20 -2.59
CA ASP A 409 -14.91 12.10 -2.17
C ASP A 409 -14.98 13.37 -3.04
N VAL A 410 -14.98 14.53 -2.39
CA VAL A 410 -15.18 15.84 -3.04
C VAL A 410 -13.94 16.69 -2.84
N LEU A 411 -13.43 17.24 -3.94
CA LEU A 411 -12.39 18.25 -3.93
C LEU A 411 -13.04 19.63 -4.06
N SER A 412 -12.67 20.54 -3.16
CA SER A 412 -13.07 21.94 -3.21
C SER A 412 -11.84 22.83 -3.24
N LEU A 413 -12.01 24.10 -3.59
CA LEU A 413 -11.04 25.14 -3.25
C LEU A 413 -11.00 25.34 -1.73
N GLU A 414 -9.87 25.86 -1.25
CA GLU A 414 -9.73 26.28 0.13
C GLU A 414 -10.77 27.35 0.51
N GLY A 415 -11.40 27.19 1.68
CA GLY A 415 -12.38 28.14 2.23
C GLY A 415 -13.82 27.89 1.77
N GLU A 416 -14.06 26.89 0.91
CA GLU A 416 -15.42 26.48 0.55
C GLU A 416 -16.09 25.64 1.66
N GLU A 417 -17.36 25.91 1.92
CA GLU A 417 -18.21 25.09 2.80
C GLU A 417 -19.25 24.33 1.98
N LEU A 418 -19.27 23.00 2.08
CA LEU A 418 -20.10 22.15 1.22
C LEU A 418 -21.60 22.11 1.60
N ASN A 419 -22.00 22.73 2.71
CA ASN A 419 -23.34 22.67 3.28
C ASN A 419 -24.12 23.99 3.21
N GLN A 420 -23.65 24.98 2.44
CA GLN A 420 -24.28 26.31 2.35
C GLN A 420 -25.57 26.33 1.51
N HIS A 421 -25.78 25.32 0.66
CA HIS A 421 -26.92 25.26 -0.27
C HIS A 421 -27.75 24.00 -0.03
N GLU A 422 -29.03 24.02 -0.42
CA GLU A 422 -29.91 22.85 -0.33
C GLU A 422 -29.42 21.68 -1.22
N HIS A 423 -28.84 22.02 -2.37
CA HIS A 423 -28.31 21.07 -3.34
C HIS A 423 -26.81 21.29 -3.56
N LEU A 424 -26.04 20.21 -3.49
CA LEU A 424 -24.63 20.18 -3.81
C LEU A 424 -24.43 19.55 -5.19
N ARG A 425 -23.99 20.35 -6.16
CA ARG A 425 -23.66 19.88 -7.51
C ARG A 425 -22.20 19.46 -7.58
N LEU A 426 -21.98 18.22 -8.02
CA LEU A 426 -20.70 17.54 -8.03
C LEU A 426 -20.31 17.15 -9.46
N TYR A 427 -19.18 17.65 -9.94
CA TYR A 427 -18.72 17.45 -11.31
C TYR A 427 -17.67 16.34 -11.39
N HIS A 428 -17.71 15.54 -12.46
CA HIS A 428 -16.67 14.53 -12.68
C HIS A 428 -15.32 15.22 -12.99
N PRO A 429 -14.20 14.76 -12.41
CA PRO A 429 -12.90 15.47 -12.50
C PRO A 429 -12.33 15.55 -13.92
N ALA A 430 -12.67 14.59 -14.78
CA ALA A 430 -12.16 14.51 -16.16
C ALA A 430 -13.22 14.63 -17.28
N ASP A 431 -14.50 14.42 -16.98
CA ASP A 431 -15.56 14.31 -17.99
C ASP A 431 -16.55 15.46 -17.77
N PRO A 432 -16.49 16.54 -18.56
CA PRO A 432 -17.30 17.73 -18.33
C PRO A 432 -18.80 17.49 -18.56
N THR A 433 -19.18 16.36 -19.17
CA THR A 433 -20.59 16.02 -19.42
C THR A 433 -21.25 15.32 -18.23
N LYS A 434 -20.47 14.89 -17.23
CA LYS A 434 -20.96 14.13 -16.09
C LYS A 434 -20.98 14.97 -14.83
N TYR A 435 -22.16 15.05 -14.22
CA TYR A 435 -22.35 15.62 -12.90
C TYR A 435 -23.40 14.83 -12.12
N ARG A 436 -23.39 14.99 -10.81
CA ARG A 436 -24.38 14.47 -9.87
C ARG A 436 -24.87 15.62 -8.99
N ILE A 437 -26.13 15.57 -8.57
CA ILE A 437 -26.68 16.51 -7.58
C ILE A 437 -27.02 15.70 -6.34
N LEU A 438 -26.57 16.18 -5.18
CA LEU A 438 -26.90 15.63 -3.87
C LEU A 438 -27.78 16.62 -3.11
N ASN A 439 -28.81 16.14 -2.43
CA ASN A 439 -29.50 16.94 -1.43
C ASN A 439 -28.63 16.98 -0.17
N VAL A 440 -28.31 18.16 0.34
CA VAL A 440 -27.51 18.29 1.57
C VAL A 440 -28.23 17.65 2.76
N SER A 441 -29.57 17.60 2.73
CA SER A 441 -30.39 16.89 3.72
C SER A 441 -30.24 15.37 3.70
N GLU A 442 -29.61 14.78 2.68
CA GLU A 442 -29.29 13.34 2.56
C GLU A 442 -27.85 13.01 3.01
N ILE A 443 -27.03 14.03 3.22
CA ILE A 443 -25.66 13.90 3.71
C ILE A 443 -25.70 13.86 5.24
N GLU A 444 -25.27 12.75 5.83
CA GLU A 444 -25.18 12.59 7.28
C GLU A 444 -23.93 13.25 7.85
N LYS A 445 -22.80 13.11 7.14
CA LYS A 445 -21.50 13.62 7.60
C LYS A 445 -20.64 14.08 6.42
N ILE A 446 -19.95 15.20 6.63
CA ILE A 446 -18.89 15.72 5.75
C ILE A 446 -17.60 15.67 6.55
N GLU A 447 -16.64 14.87 6.11
CA GLU A 447 -15.38 14.68 6.83
C GLU A 447 -14.19 15.22 6.02
N PRO A 448 -13.41 16.19 6.54
CA PRO A 448 -12.13 16.54 5.93
C PRO A 448 -11.14 15.37 6.06
N LEU A 449 -10.50 14.97 4.96
CA LEU A 449 -9.59 13.82 4.93
C LEU A 449 -8.13 14.18 5.19
N LEU A 450 -7.71 15.38 4.84
CA LEU A 450 -6.33 15.85 5.00
C LEU A 450 -6.11 16.33 6.44
N VAL A 451 -5.06 15.82 7.07
CA VAL A 451 -4.54 16.32 8.35
C VAL A 451 -3.16 16.92 8.14
N GLU A 452 -2.79 17.90 8.96
CA GLU A 452 -1.44 18.46 8.94
C GLU A 452 -0.46 17.47 9.58
N VAL A 453 0.58 17.10 8.84
CA VAL A 453 1.58 16.08 9.23
C VAL A 453 2.90 16.74 9.58
N VAL A 454 3.34 17.66 8.71
CA VAL A 454 4.55 18.45 8.89
C VAL A 454 4.17 19.90 8.77
N ARG A 455 4.56 20.74 9.74
CA ARG A 455 4.40 22.19 9.70
C ARG A 455 5.78 22.84 9.69
N GLU A 456 6.16 23.40 8.55
CA GLU A 456 7.47 24.07 8.37
C GLU A 456 8.61 23.20 8.94
N GLY A 457 8.73 21.98 8.42
CA GLY A 457 9.77 21.03 8.82
C GLY A 457 9.51 20.26 10.10
N LYS A 458 8.63 20.76 10.96
CA LYS A 458 8.34 20.13 12.25
C LYS A 458 7.24 19.10 12.10
N PHE A 459 7.51 17.88 12.55
CA PHE A 459 6.49 16.84 12.61
C PHE A 459 5.50 17.17 13.73
N VAL A 460 4.22 17.34 13.38
CA VAL A 460 3.13 17.78 14.30
C VAL A 460 2.01 16.75 14.43
N TYR A 461 2.14 15.61 13.75
CA TYR A 461 1.17 14.53 13.76
C TYR A 461 1.67 13.37 14.61
N ASP A 462 0.79 12.80 15.43
CA ASP A 462 1.11 11.57 16.16
C ASP A 462 0.80 10.38 15.26
N SER A 463 1.86 9.66 14.85
CA SER A 463 1.71 8.46 14.02
C SER A 463 0.84 7.42 14.75
N PRO A 464 -0.25 6.94 14.14
CA PRO A 464 -1.11 5.93 14.75
C PRO A 464 -0.35 4.60 14.84
N SER A 465 -0.68 3.82 15.85
CA SER A 465 -0.25 2.43 15.97
C SER A 465 -0.78 1.58 14.81
N LEU A 466 -0.16 0.44 14.57
CA LEU A 466 -0.61 -0.50 13.54
C LEU A 466 -2.03 -1.01 13.82
N GLU A 467 -2.40 -1.20 15.09
CA GLU A 467 -3.77 -1.53 15.51
C GLU A 467 -4.77 -0.43 15.13
N GLU A 468 -4.45 0.83 15.39
CA GLU A 468 -5.32 1.96 15.05
C GLU A 468 -5.48 2.09 13.53
N MET A 469 -4.40 1.96 12.76
CA MET A 469 -4.45 1.94 11.30
C MET A 469 -5.35 0.80 10.77
N ARG A 470 -5.24 -0.40 11.35
CA ARG A 470 -6.07 -1.56 11.01
C ARG A 470 -7.54 -1.35 11.36
N ALA A 471 -7.83 -0.76 12.51
CA ALA A 471 -9.20 -0.46 12.95
C ALA A 471 -9.87 0.61 12.09
N VAL A 472 -9.12 1.65 11.72
CA VAL A 472 -9.55 2.71 10.80
C VAL A 472 -9.81 2.13 9.40
N ARG A 473 -8.91 1.29 8.88
CA ARG A 473 -9.11 0.55 7.63
C ARG A 473 -10.40 -0.24 7.65
N ASP A 474 -10.64 -1.01 8.71
CA ASP A 474 -11.84 -1.85 8.82
C ASP A 474 -13.12 -1.01 8.87
N THR A 475 -13.06 0.13 9.56
CA THR A 475 -14.16 1.11 9.60
C THR A 475 -14.44 1.70 8.22
N ASP A 476 -13.42 2.18 7.52
CA ASP A 476 -13.58 2.77 6.18
C ASP A 476 -14.11 1.73 5.17
N LEU A 477 -13.57 0.51 5.18
CA LEU A 477 -14.05 -0.58 4.32
C LEU A 477 -15.49 -0.98 4.64
N ALA A 478 -15.89 -1.00 5.91
CA ALA A 478 -17.28 -1.25 6.30
C ALA A 478 -18.23 -0.15 5.82
N ARG A 479 -17.75 1.08 5.65
CA ARG A 479 -18.51 2.22 5.14
C ARG A 479 -18.56 2.30 3.61
N LEU A 480 -17.83 1.47 2.87
CA LEU A 480 -18.02 1.37 1.43
C LEU A 480 -19.27 0.55 1.06
N ASP A 481 -19.89 0.89 -0.07
CA ASP A 481 -20.87 0.02 -0.70
C ASP A 481 -20.22 -1.29 -1.15
N GLU A 482 -20.95 -2.39 -1.07
CA GLU A 482 -20.45 -3.72 -1.47
C GLU A 482 -19.99 -3.75 -2.92
N GLY A 483 -20.67 -3.00 -3.80
CA GLY A 483 -20.30 -2.86 -5.21
C GLY A 483 -18.87 -2.35 -5.41
N VAL A 484 -18.43 -1.40 -4.58
CA VAL A 484 -17.08 -0.82 -4.65
C VAL A 484 -16.02 -1.82 -4.19
N ARG A 485 -16.37 -2.71 -3.26
CA ARG A 485 -15.44 -3.70 -2.70
C ARG A 485 -15.29 -4.96 -3.55
N ARG A 486 -16.10 -5.19 -4.59
CA ARG A 486 -16.04 -6.44 -5.35
C ARG A 486 -14.66 -6.65 -5.99
N LEU A 487 -14.18 -7.89 -6.01
CA LEU A 487 -12.91 -8.24 -6.65
C LEU A 487 -12.99 -8.11 -8.18
N ILE A 488 -14.12 -8.52 -8.77
CA ILE A 488 -14.36 -8.53 -10.21
C ILE A 488 -15.32 -7.41 -10.55
N LYS A 489 -14.91 -6.53 -11.47
CA LYS A 489 -15.69 -5.37 -11.94
C LYS A 489 -16.28 -4.53 -10.78
N PRO A 490 -15.44 -4.01 -9.87
CA PRO A 490 -15.92 -3.12 -8.82
C PRO A 490 -16.66 -1.91 -9.40
N HIS A 491 -17.68 -1.44 -8.68
CA HIS A 491 -18.32 -0.17 -8.99
C HIS A 491 -17.32 0.98 -8.78
N VAL A 492 -17.34 1.96 -9.68
CA VAL A 492 -16.46 3.13 -9.58
C VAL A 492 -16.97 4.02 -8.44
N TYR A 493 -16.13 4.21 -7.41
CA TYR A 493 -16.41 5.17 -6.36
C TYR A 493 -16.38 6.60 -6.91
N HIS A 494 -17.29 7.46 -6.46
CA HIS A 494 -17.41 8.81 -6.99
C HIS A 494 -16.34 9.73 -6.38
N VAL A 495 -15.44 10.22 -7.23
CA VAL A 495 -14.58 11.36 -6.93
C VAL A 495 -15.09 12.55 -7.73
N SER A 496 -15.27 13.71 -7.10
CA SER A 496 -15.93 14.85 -7.73
C SER A 496 -15.34 16.19 -7.33
N LEU A 497 -15.60 17.21 -8.14
CA LEU A 497 -15.20 18.59 -7.90
C LEU A 497 -16.42 19.42 -7.50
N THR A 498 -16.23 20.42 -6.64
CA THR A 498 -17.19 21.51 -6.46
C THR A 498 -17.35 22.31 -7.77
N GLU A 499 -18.47 23.03 -7.87
CA GLU A 499 -18.73 23.95 -8.98
C GLU A 499 -17.57 24.94 -9.18
N ASN A 500 -17.10 25.57 -8.10
CA ASN A 500 -16.04 26.58 -8.15
C ASN A 500 -14.71 26.00 -8.65
N LEU A 501 -14.30 24.84 -8.14
CA LEU A 501 -13.09 24.16 -8.59
C LEU A 501 -13.21 23.68 -10.04
N TRP A 502 -14.38 23.17 -10.43
CA TRP A 502 -14.62 22.74 -11.81
C TRP A 502 -14.57 23.93 -12.79
N GLN A 503 -15.22 25.05 -12.47
CA GLN A 503 -15.19 26.27 -13.27
C GLN A 503 -13.76 26.83 -13.38
N LEU A 504 -13.00 26.84 -12.29
CA LEU A 504 -11.59 27.22 -12.32
C LEU A 504 -10.80 26.35 -13.31
N LYS A 505 -11.00 25.02 -13.26
CA LYS A 505 -10.32 24.09 -14.16
C LYS A 505 -10.70 24.33 -15.61
N GLN A 506 -11.99 24.50 -15.93
CA GLN A 506 -12.44 24.75 -17.31
C GLN A 506 -11.86 26.06 -17.86
N ARG A 507 -11.95 27.14 -17.08
CA ARG A 507 -11.39 28.45 -17.47
C ARG A 507 -9.89 28.36 -17.80
N LEU A 508 -9.09 27.72 -16.94
CA LEU A 508 -7.65 27.57 -17.21
C LEU A 508 -7.36 26.70 -18.44
N ILE A 509 -8.19 25.69 -18.72
CA ILE A 509 -8.08 24.89 -19.95
C ILE A 509 -8.36 25.77 -21.17
N GLU A 510 -9.44 26.55 -21.14
CA GLU A 510 -9.84 27.47 -22.22
C GLU A 510 -8.76 28.52 -22.49
N GLU A 511 -8.28 29.21 -21.44
CA GLU A 511 -7.20 30.20 -21.53
C GLU A 511 -5.92 29.60 -22.16
N THR A 512 -5.51 28.41 -21.71
CA THR A 512 -4.30 27.76 -22.25
C THR A 512 -4.50 27.30 -23.71
N LEU A 513 -5.72 26.89 -24.10
CA LEU A 513 -6.03 26.51 -25.48
C LEU A 513 -6.06 27.73 -26.42
N GLN A 514 -6.57 28.87 -25.95
CA GLN A 514 -6.54 30.13 -26.70
C GLN A 514 -5.12 30.62 -26.95
N GLU A 515 -4.22 30.51 -25.97
CA GLU A 515 -2.80 30.83 -26.16
C GLU A 515 -2.13 29.91 -27.20
N ARG A 516 -2.53 28.63 -27.26
CA ARG A 516 -2.00 27.64 -28.22
C ARG A 516 -2.53 27.85 -29.63
N TYR A 517 -3.76 28.34 -29.78
CA TYR A 517 -4.45 28.57 -31.04
C TYR A 517 -5.09 29.98 -31.05
N PRO A 518 -4.29 31.05 -31.19
CA PRO A 518 -4.83 32.40 -31.29
C PRO A 518 -5.71 32.53 -32.54
N GLU A 519 -6.91 33.10 -32.38
CA GLU A 519 -7.87 33.34 -33.47
C GLU A 519 -7.33 34.25 -34.58
#